data_AF-A0A1J3IVK5-F1
#
_entry.id   AF-A0A1J3IVK5-F1
#
_cell.length_a   1.000
_cell.length_b   1.000
_cell.length_c   1.000
_cell.angle_alpha   90.00
_cell.angle_beta   90.00
_cell.angle_gamma   90.00
#
_symmetry.space_group_name_H-M   'P 1'
#
loop_
_entity.id
_entity.type
_entity.pdbx_description
1 polymer ?
#
loop_
_entity_poly.entity_id
_entity_poly.type
_entity_poly.pdbx_seq_one_letter_code
_entity_poly.pdbx_strand_id
1 'polypeptide(L)'
;WHMIQNDLVHGWGLDFALQKCVEPAHEKIGVVDSQWIIHQTIPSLGSQGEVHDGVAAWQGVRDRCKREWTMFQSRMASSETKYLKQIANSTIH
;
A
#
# COMPACT_ATOMS: atom_id res chain seq x y z
N TRP A 1 15.13 0.24 -0.49
CA TRP A 1 13.92 0.07 -1.33
C TRP A 1 13.60 1.44 -1.90
N HIS A 2 13.48 1.58 -3.22
CA HIS A 2 13.05 2.85 -3.82
C HIS A 2 11.55 2.73 -4.13
N MET A 3 10.72 3.37 -3.31
CA MET A 3 9.29 3.46 -3.54
C MET A 3 9.06 4.73 -4.37
N ILE A 4 8.84 4.59 -5.67
CA ILE A 4 8.27 5.69 -6.45
C ILE A 4 6.78 5.67 -6.13
N GLN A 5 6.36 6.53 -5.21
CA GLN A 5 4.96 6.79 -4.91
C GLN A 5 4.32 7.50 -6.10
N ASN A 6 3.99 6.74 -7.13
CA ASN A 6 3.06 7.21 -8.13
C ASN A 6 1.68 6.68 -7.73
N ASP A 7 0.74 7.62 -7.64
CA ASP A 7 -0.66 7.46 -7.23
C ASP A 7 -0.91 7.41 -5.71
N LEU A 8 -1.71 8.37 -5.23
CA LEU A 8 -2.31 8.38 -3.88
C LEU A 8 -3.18 7.13 -3.62
N VAL A 9 -3.49 6.35 -4.66
CA VAL A 9 -4.04 4.99 -4.56
C VAL A 9 -3.13 4.06 -3.75
N HIS A 10 -1.80 4.22 -3.82
CA HIS A 10 -0.85 3.46 -3.00
C HIS A 10 -0.64 4.06 -1.60
N GLY A 11 -1.00 5.33 -1.39
CA GLY A 11 -0.95 5.97 -0.08
C GLY A 11 -2.12 5.55 0.82
N TRP A 12 -3.29 5.31 0.23
CA TRP A 12 -4.48 4.90 0.97
C TRP A 12 -4.30 3.49 1.56
N GLY A 13 -4.17 3.42 2.88
CA GLY A 13 -4.01 2.18 3.63
C GLY A 13 -2.55 1.72 3.83
N LEU A 14 -1.56 2.46 3.32
CA LEU A 14 -0.15 2.23 3.66
C LEU A 14 0.13 2.62 5.12
N ASP A 15 -0.50 3.69 5.58
CA ASP A 15 -0.53 4.16 6.97
C ASP A 15 -1.04 3.09 7.94
N PHE A 16 -2.10 2.34 7.58
CA PHE A 16 -2.60 1.21 8.37
C PHE A 16 -1.58 0.08 8.54
N ALA A 17 -0.66 -0.08 7.59
CA ALA A 17 0.40 -1.07 7.62
C ALA A 17 1.65 -0.58 8.36
N LEU A 18 2.07 0.66 8.15
CA LEU A 18 3.30 1.23 8.71
C LEU A 18 3.31 1.25 10.24
N GLN A 19 2.17 1.51 10.88
CA GLN A 19 2.07 1.45 12.33
C GLN A 19 2.48 0.09 12.93
N LYS A 20 2.32 -1.01 12.20
CA LYS A 20 2.70 -2.35 12.68
C LYS A 20 4.21 -2.54 12.81
N CYS A 21 5.00 -1.67 12.18
CA CYS A 21 6.46 -1.76 12.16
C CYS A 21 7.13 -1.00 13.31
N VAL A 22 6.37 -0.33 14.18
CA VAL A 22 6.92 0.57 15.19
C VAL A 22 6.06 0.57 16.46
N GLU A 23 6.71 0.48 17.62
CA GLU A 23 6.04 0.49 18.93
C GLU A 23 6.67 1.57 19.84
N PRO A 24 5.87 2.46 20.47
CA PRO A 24 4.46 2.74 20.20
C PRO A 24 4.28 3.60 18.96
N ALA A 25 3.37 3.19 18.06
CA ALA A 25 3.22 3.82 16.76
C ALA A 25 2.78 5.30 16.83
N HIS A 26 1.86 5.63 17.75
CA HIS A 26 1.30 6.97 17.87
C HIS A 26 2.28 8.03 18.40
N GLU A 27 3.38 7.61 19.03
CA GLU A 27 4.45 8.52 19.46
C GLU A 27 5.52 8.71 18.38
N LYS A 28 5.65 7.73 17.48
CA LYS A 28 6.72 7.64 16.49
C LYS A 28 6.28 7.99 15.07
N ILE A 29 4.98 8.04 14.83
CA ILE A 29 4.37 8.45 13.56
C ILE A 29 3.53 9.69 13.82
N GLY A 30 3.91 10.80 13.19
CA GLY A 30 3.20 12.08 13.29
C GLY A 30 2.58 12.50 11.95
N VAL A 31 1.47 13.23 12.03
CA VAL A 31 0.85 13.91 10.88
C VAL A 31 1.38 15.34 10.84
N VAL A 32 2.03 15.72 9.74
CA VAL A 32 2.63 17.06 9.57
C VAL A 32 1.60 18.08 9.07
N ASP A 33 0.62 17.64 8.29
CA ASP A 33 -0.48 18.45 7.78
C ASP A 33 -1.75 17.59 7.72
N SER A 34 -2.83 18.06 8.35
CA SER A 34 -4.11 17.33 8.47
C SER A 34 -5.20 17.90 7.57
N GLN A 35 -4.84 18.59 6.48
CA GLN A 35 -5.81 19.00 5.47
C GLN A 35 -6.45 17.78 4.80
N TRP A 36 -7.78 17.80 4.72
CA TRP A 36 -8.53 16.78 3.99
C TRP A 36 -8.39 17.02 2.49
N ILE A 37 -8.13 15.95 1.74
CA ILE A 37 -8.08 15.97 0.28
C ILE A 37 -9.14 15.01 -0.26
N ILE A 38 -9.85 15.43 -1.30
CA ILE A 38 -10.79 14.55 -2.01
C ILE A 38 -9.98 13.66 -2.94
N HIS A 39 -9.99 12.36 -2.67
CA HIS A 39 -9.44 11.38 -3.59
C HIS A 39 -10.40 11.12 -4.75
N GLN A 40 -10.12 11.71 -5.92
CA GLN A 40 -10.99 11.61 -7.11
C GLN A 40 -10.99 10.23 -7.76
N THR A 41 -10.12 9.30 -7.33
CA THR A 41 -10.02 7.94 -7.88
C THR A 41 -9.66 7.92 -9.38
N ILE A 42 -9.00 8.98 -9.85
CA ILE A 42 -8.47 9.09 -11.21
C ILE A 42 -7.00 8.64 -11.15
N PRO A 43 -6.60 7.63 -11.95
CA PRO A 43 -5.23 7.13 -11.92
C PRO A 43 -4.27 8.18 -12.48
N SER A 44 -3.20 8.45 -11.72
CA SER A 44 -2.06 9.22 -12.19
C SER A 44 -1.31 8.43 -13.26
N LEU A 45 -0.74 9.13 -14.25
CA LEU A 45 -0.06 8.51 -15.38
C LEU A 45 -0.96 7.56 -16.19
N GLY A 46 -2.26 7.88 -16.33
CA GLY A 46 -3.22 7.09 -17.12
C GLY A 46 -2.76 6.78 -18.56
N SER A 47 -1.89 7.60 -19.15
CA SER A 47 -1.28 7.37 -20.47
C SER A 47 -0.18 6.29 -20.49
N GLN A 48 0.29 5.81 -19.33
CA GLN A 48 1.26 4.71 -19.20
C GLN A 48 0.60 3.33 -19.10
N GLY A 49 -0.70 3.24 -19.33
CA GLY A 49 -1.35 1.95 -19.52
C GLY A 49 -1.26 1.51 -20.96
N GLU A 50 -1.25 0.21 -21.18
CA GLU A 50 -1.31 -0.36 -22.52
C GLU A 50 -2.75 -0.29 -23.03
N VAL A 51 -2.91 0.10 -24.29
CA VAL A 51 -4.20 0.05 -24.99
C VAL A 51 -4.35 -1.35 -25.57
N HIS A 52 -5.25 -2.15 -25.01
CA HIS A 52 -5.59 -3.48 -25.52
C HIS A 52 -7.06 -3.51 -25.94
N ASP A 53 -7.36 -4.13 -27.09
CA ASP A 53 -8.73 -4.40 -27.54
C ASP A 53 -9.66 -3.17 -27.55
N GLY A 54 -9.11 -1.97 -27.85
CA GLY A 54 -9.85 -0.71 -27.87
C GLY A 54 -10.13 -0.10 -26.48
N VAL A 55 -9.62 -0.70 -25.41
CA VAL A 55 -9.73 -0.18 -24.04
C VAL A 55 -8.76 0.99 -23.83
N ALA A 56 -9.25 2.07 -23.22
CA ALA A 56 -8.44 3.25 -22.92
C ALA A 56 -7.31 2.92 -21.92
N ALA A 57 -6.11 3.44 -22.18
CA ALA A 57 -4.89 3.20 -21.40
C ALA A 57 -5.08 3.32 -19.87
N TRP A 58 -5.85 4.31 -19.41
CA TRP A 58 -6.07 4.53 -17.97
C TRP A 58 -6.75 3.34 -17.27
N GLN A 59 -7.51 2.52 -17.98
CA GLN A 59 -8.11 1.29 -17.42
C GLN A 59 -7.03 0.25 -17.12
N GLY A 60 -6.03 0.09 -18.00
CA GLY A 60 -4.87 -0.77 -17.77
C GLY A 60 -4.07 -0.32 -16.54
N VAL A 61 -3.90 0.99 -16.34
CA VAL A 61 -3.29 1.53 -15.11
C VAL A 61 -4.13 1.16 -13.89
N ARG A 62 -5.45 1.32 -13.95
CA ARG A 62 -6.35 0.98 -12.83
C ARG A 62 -6.27 -0.49 -12.44
N ASP A 63 -6.20 -1.39 -13.42
CA ASP A 63 -6.10 -2.83 -13.15
C ASP A 63 -4.72 -3.24 -12.63
N ARG A 64 -3.65 -2.56 -13.06
CA ARG A 64 -2.33 -2.68 -12.45
C ARG A 64 -2.35 -2.24 -10.99
N CYS A 65 -2.93 -1.08 -10.66
CA CYS A 65 -3.04 -0.60 -9.28
C CYS A 65 -3.78 -1.60 -8.38
N LYS A 66 -4.88 -2.19 -8.86
CA LYS A 66 -5.61 -3.25 -8.10
C LYS A 66 -4.73 -4.47 -7.85
N ARG A 67 -3.98 -4.92 -8.86
CA ARG A 67 -3.08 -6.08 -8.75
C ARG A 67 -1.94 -5.83 -7.76
N GLU A 68 -1.34 -4.65 -7.83
CA GLU A 68 -0.28 -4.20 -6.92
C GLU A 68 -0.82 -4.12 -5.48
N TRP A 69 -2.04 -3.62 -5.29
CA TRP A 69 -2.71 -3.62 -3.99
C TRP A 69 -2.94 -5.02 -3.42
N THR A 70 -3.41 -5.97 -4.23
CA THR A 70 -3.55 -7.38 -3.80
C THR A 70 -2.20 -7.96 -3.40
N MET A 71 -1.16 -7.71 -4.19
CA MET A 71 0.20 -8.19 -3.89
C MET A 71 0.72 -7.61 -2.57
N PHE A 72 0.49 -6.32 -2.33
CA PHE A 72 0.85 -5.66 -1.08
C PHE A 72 0.18 -6.31 0.13
N GLN A 73 -1.14 -6.50 0.08
CA GLN A 73 -1.89 -7.16 1.15
C GLN A 73 -1.37 -8.57 1.44
N SER A 74 -1.11 -9.37 0.40
CA SER A 74 -0.54 -10.71 0.58
C SER A 74 0.84 -10.68 1.24
N ARG A 75 1.71 -9.72 0.87
CA ARG A 75 3.03 -9.53 1.49
C ARG A 75 2.93 -9.12 2.95
N MET A 76 2.00 -8.23 3.29
CA MET A 76 1.74 -7.83 4.67
C MET A 76 1.26 -9.01 5.53
N ALA A 77 0.26 -9.76 5.06
CA ALA A 77 -0.27 -10.94 5.77
C ALA A 77 0.79 -12.04 5.97
N SER A 78 1.63 -12.28 4.96
CA SER A 78 2.76 -13.22 5.08
C SER A 78 3.76 -12.77 6.13
N SER A 79 4.09 -11.47 6.17
CA SER A 79 5.02 -10.90 7.13
C SER A 79 4.48 -10.98 8.56
N GLU A 80 3.20 -10.67 8.76
CA GLU A 80 2.51 -10.80 10.06
C GLU A 80 2.50 -12.25 10.54
N THR A 81 2.18 -13.20 9.66
CA THR A 81 2.22 -14.64 10.00
C THR A 81 3.62 -15.07 10.46
N LYS A 82 4.68 -14.59 9.79
CA LYS A 82 6.07 -14.90 10.16
C LYS A 82 6.44 -14.30 11.51
N TYR A 83 6.08 -13.03 11.73
CA TYR A 83 6.33 -12.33 12.99
C TYR A 83 5.67 -13.04 14.19
N LEU A 84 4.39 -13.39 14.07
CA LEU A 84 3.66 -14.10 15.12
C LEU A 84 4.26 -15.48 15.42
N LYS A 85 4.70 -16.22 14.41
CA LYS A 85 5.42 -17.50 14.60
C LYS A 85 6.74 -17.31 15.34
N GLN A 86 7.49 -16.27 14.99
CA GLN A 86 8.77 -15.96 15.66
C GLN A 86 8.55 -15.62 17.14
N ILE A 87 7.54 -14.80 17.44
CA ILE A 87 7.16 -14.50 18.83
C ILE A 87 6.76 -15.77 19.56
N ALA A 88 5.84 -16.56 19.00
CA ALA A 88 5.35 -17.79 19.64
C ALA A 88 6.50 -18.75 19.97
N ASN A 89 7.46 -18.91 19.07
CA ASN A 89 8.64 -19.75 19.31
C ASN A 89 9.59 -19.15 20.37
N SER A 90 9.66 -17.82 20.47
CA SER A 90 10.52 -17.14 21.46
C SER A 90 9.93 -17.21 22.87
N THR A 91 8.62 -17.35 23.01
CA THR A 91 7.92 -17.44 24.31
C THR A 91 7.92 -18.86 24.90
N ILE A 92 8.30 -19.88 24.12
CA ILE A 92 8.33 -21.29 24.56
C ILE A 92 9.68 -21.64 25.24
N HIS A 93 10.67 -20.74 25.20
CA HIS A 93 11.93 -20.82 25.95
C HIS A 93 11.93 -19.90 27.17
#